data_AF-A0A2D9DSZ3-F1
#
_entry.id   AF-A0A2D9DSZ3-F1
#
_cell.length_a   1.000
_cell.length_b   1.000
_cell.length_c   1.000
_cell.angle_alpha   90.00
_cell.angle_beta   90.00
_cell.angle_gamma   90.00
#
_symmetry.space_group_name_H-M   'P 1'
#
loop_
_entity.id
_entity.type
_entity.pdbx_description
1 polymer ?
#
loop_
_entity_poly.entity_id
_entity_poly.type
_entity_poly.pdbx_seq_one_letter_code
_entity_poly.pdbx_strand_id
1 'polypeptide(L)'
;MTSVAKPVLSVRNRRIAVLMSLVMAVALLVVALHYALDARQRLASALNMSQAYTQRAELLTQLQSAQQAWQQHAEQRQLVNRGIAETRVLTGSWRSRSITVEQASVTRDQAQAYLASLQHADGYLFVPRRFELKVLQDGDDLMSWTPGSTNQLELTLSGDYLIRGEP
;
A
#
# COMPACT_ATOMS: atom_id res chain seq x y z
N MET A 1 -51.43 82.18 -26.74
CA MET A 1 -50.75 81.54 -25.60
C MET A 1 -50.78 80.04 -25.82
N THR A 2 -49.63 79.37 -25.92
CA THR A 2 -49.53 77.94 -26.23
C THR A 2 -48.48 77.28 -25.34
N SER A 3 -48.92 76.53 -24.33
CA SER A 3 -48.04 75.78 -23.43
C SER A 3 -47.80 74.38 -23.97
N VAL A 4 -46.54 74.03 -24.27
CA VAL A 4 -46.13 72.70 -24.73
C VAL A 4 -45.18 72.09 -23.71
N ALA A 5 -45.74 71.51 -22.65
CA ALA A 5 -44.98 70.94 -21.53
C ALA A 5 -44.96 69.40 -21.55
N LYS A 6 -43.92 68.82 -22.17
CA LYS A 6 -43.39 67.44 -21.98
C LYS A 6 -42.09 67.31 -22.78
N PRO A 7 -40.99 66.80 -22.20
CA PRO A 7 -40.73 65.36 -22.37
C PRO A 7 -40.00 64.68 -21.18
N VAL A 8 -40.30 65.02 -19.92
CA VAL A 8 -39.59 64.44 -18.74
C VAL A 8 -39.75 62.90 -18.62
N LEU A 9 -40.85 62.33 -19.11
CA LEU A 9 -41.19 60.91 -18.97
C LEU A 9 -40.30 59.96 -19.81
N SER A 10 -39.78 60.40 -20.97
CA SER A 10 -39.03 59.53 -21.88
C SER A 10 -37.66 59.12 -21.32
N VAL A 11 -36.98 60.07 -20.66
CA VAL A 11 -35.66 59.84 -20.04
C VAL A 11 -35.77 58.85 -18.88
N ARG A 12 -36.83 58.94 -18.05
CA ARG A 12 -37.05 58.02 -16.93
C ARG A 12 -37.23 56.59 -17.42
N ASN A 13 -38.04 56.39 -18.45
CA ASN A 13 -38.32 55.06 -18.99
C ASN A 13 -37.08 54.44 -19.66
N ARG A 14 -36.24 55.23 -20.35
CA ARG A 14 -34.93 54.76 -20.86
C ARG A 14 -33.99 54.30 -19.75
N ARG A 15 -33.89 55.04 -18.63
CA ARG A 15 -33.07 54.65 -17.48
C ARG A 15 -33.54 53.33 -16.85
N ILE A 16 -34.86 53.14 -16.72
CA ILE A 16 -35.45 51.88 -16.22
C ILE A 16 -35.12 50.71 -17.16
N ALA A 17 -35.25 50.89 -18.48
CA ALA A 17 -34.93 49.84 -19.45
C ALA A 17 -33.45 49.40 -19.37
N VAL A 18 -32.52 50.35 -19.26
CA VAL A 18 -31.08 50.05 -19.11
C VAL A 18 -30.80 49.30 -17.79
N LEU A 19 -31.41 49.72 -16.68
CA LEU A 19 -31.28 49.02 -15.40
C LEU A 19 -31.84 47.59 -15.46
N MET A 20 -32.99 47.38 -16.11
CA MET A 20 -33.56 46.04 -16.30
C MET A 20 -32.65 45.15 -17.16
N SER A 21 -32.06 45.66 -18.24
CA SER A 21 -31.09 44.90 -19.04
C SER A 21 -29.81 44.56 -18.27
N LEU A 22 -29.34 45.46 -17.40
CA LEU A 22 -28.17 45.22 -16.55
C LEU A 22 -28.46 44.12 -15.51
N VAL A 23 -29.61 44.18 -14.83
CA VAL A 23 -30.04 43.16 -13.86
C VAL A 23 -30.21 41.80 -14.54
N MET A 24 -30.80 41.76 -15.74
CA MET A 24 -30.96 40.50 -16.49
C MET A 24 -29.60 39.92 -16.95
N ALA A 25 -28.66 40.76 -17.40
CA ALA A 25 -27.31 40.32 -17.75
C ALA A 25 -26.53 39.77 -16.52
N VAL A 26 -26.65 40.44 -15.37
CA VAL A 26 -26.05 39.95 -14.11
C VAL A 26 -26.68 38.63 -13.67
N ALA A 27 -28.01 38.49 -13.74
CA ALA A 27 -28.70 37.25 -13.40
C ALA A 27 -28.27 36.07 -14.30
N LEU A 28 -28.17 36.29 -15.61
CA LEU A 28 -27.65 35.28 -16.55
C LEU A 28 -26.20 34.89 -16.24
N LEU A 29 -25.35 35.85 -15.89
CA LEU A 29 -23.95 35.60 -15.53
C LEU A 29 -23.83 34.80 -14.22
N VAL A 30 -24.66 35.07 -13.22
CA VAL A 30 -24.75 34.27 -11.97
C VAL A 30 -25.18 32.83 -12.26
N VAL A 31 -26.20 32.62 -13.10
CA VAL A 31 -26.64 31.27 -13.49
C VAL A 31 -25.55 30.52 -14.27
N ALA A 32 -24.87 31.19 -15.20
CA ALA A 32 -23.76 30.61 -15.96
C ALA A 32 -22.57 30.24 -15.05
N LEU A 33 -22.24 31.08 -14.06
CA LEU A 33 -21.20 30.80 -13.08
C LEU A 33 -21.55 29.59 -12.20
N HIS A 34 -22.80 29.48 -11.77
CA HIS A 34 -23.27 28.34 -10.98
C HIS A 34 -23.16 27.03 -11.76
N TYR A 35 -23.63 27.00 -13.02
CA TYR A 35 -23.47 25.86 -13.92
C TYR A 35 -21.99 25.49 -14.18
N ALA A 36 -21.11 26.48 -14.33
CA ALA A 36 -19.68 26.25 -14.52
C ALA A 36 -18.98 25.65 -13.29
N LEU A 37 -19.45 25.99 -12.08
CA LEU A 37 -18.95 25.43 -10.82
C LEU A 37 -19.43 23.98 -10.62
N ASP A 38 -20.72 23.70 -10.83
CA ASP A 38 -21.30 22.35 -10.77
C ASP A 38 -20.63 21.42 -11.81
N ALA A 39 -20.48 21.87 -13.07
CA ALA A 39 -19.77 21.11 -14.10
C ALA A 39 -18.32 20.76 -13.71
N ARG A 40 -17.60 21.69 -13.06
CA ARG A 40 -16.24 21.42 -12.53
C ARG A 40 -16.26 20.41 -11.38
N GLN A 41 -17.22 20.50 -10.46
CA GLN A 41 -17.34 19.55 -9.35
C GLN A 41 -17.65 18.13 -9.85
N ARG A 42 -18.58 17.99 -10.80
CA ARG A 42 -18.88 16.71 -11.47
C ARG A 42 -17.64 16.11 -12.12
N LEU A 43 -16.91 16.90 -12.92
CA LEU A 43 -15.70 16.44 -13.60
C LEU A 43 -14.60 16.03 -12.61
N ALA A 44 -14.38 16.79 -11.54
CA ALA A 44 -13.43 16.43 -10.48
C ALA A 44 -13.84 15.12 -9.77
N SER A 45 -15.13 14.94 -9.45
CA SER A 45 -15.62 13.70 -8.82
C SER A 45 -15.48 12.47 -9.73
N ALA A 46 -15.69 12.62 -11.04
CA ALA A 46 -15.50 11.56 -12.02
C ALA A 46 -14.01 11.17 -12.17
N LEU A 47 -13.10 12.15 -12.19
CA LEU A 47 -11.66 11.89 -12.18
C LEU A 47 -11.22 11.14 -10.91
N ASN A 48 -11.65 11.59 -9.73
CA ASN A 48 -11.34 10.93 -8.46
C ASN A 48 -11.86 9.48 -8.42
N MET A 49 -13.08 9.22 -8.92
CA MET A 49 -13.59 7.85 -9.06
C MET A 49 -12.73 7.02 -10.03
N SER A 50 -12.35 7.57 -11.19
CA SER A 50 -11.53 6.84 -12.17
C SER A 50 -10.16 6.42 -11.60
N GLN A 51 -9.52 7.30 -10.82
CA GLN A 51 -8.25 7.00 -10.13
C GLN A 51 -8.42 5.92 -9.04
N ALA A 52 -9.52 5.94 -8.29
CA ALA A 52 -9.82 4.89 -7.33
C ALA A 52 -10.06 3.52 -8.01
N TYR A 53 -10.66 3.50 -9.20
CA TYR A 53 -10.81 2.27 -9.99
C TYR A 53 -9.48 1.75 -10.55
N THR A 54 -8.58 2.60 -11.06
CA THR A 54 -7.26 2.14 -11.56
C THR A 54 -6.39 1.60 -10.42
N GLN A 55 -6.29 2.31 -9.30
CA GLN A 55 -5.58 1.84 -8.10
C GLN A 55 -6.10 0.48 -7.61
N ARG A 56 -7.43 0.28 -7.63
CA ARG A 56 -8.02 -1.00 -7.24
C ARG A 56 -7.74 -2.13 -8.24
N ALA A 57 -7.67 -1.83 -9.53
CA ALA A 57 -7.29 -2.81 -10.55
C ALA A 57 -5.80 -3.19 -10.46
N GLU A 58 -4.92 -2.22 -10.21
CA GLU A 58 -3.49 -2.43 -9.96
C GLU A 58 -3.26 -3.33 -8.74
N LEU A 59 -3.92 -3.04 -7.62
CA LEU A 59 -3.85 -3.87 -6.39
C LEU A 59 -4.34 -5.30 -6.62
N LEU A 60 -5.44 -5.50 -7.36
CA LEU A 60 -5.92 -6.85 -7.71
C LEU A 60 -4.90 -7.60 -8.59
N THR A 61 -4.25 -6.90 -9.53
CA THR A 61 -3.21 -7.47 -10.40
C THR A 61 -1.97 -7.89 -9.60
N GLN A 62 -1.54 -7.06 -8.62
CA GLN A 62 -0.44 -7.37 -7.71
C GLN A 62 -0.75 -8.55 -6.78
N LEU A 63 -1.97 -8.63 -6.25
CA LEU A 63 -2.41 -9.78 -5.44
C LEU A 63 -2.43 -11.07 -6.25
N GLN A 64 -2.88 -11.02 -7.51
CA GLN A 64 -2.92 -12.18 -8.39
C GLN A 64 -1.51 -12.69 -8.76
N SER A 65 -0.56 -11.80 -9.05
CA SER A 65 0.83 -12.21 -9.34
C SER A 65 1.56 -12.73 -8.10
N ALA A 66 1.34 -12.11 -6.93
CA ALA A 66 1.85 -12.61 -5.65
C ALA A 66 1.29 -14.01 -5.31
N GLN A 67 0.00 -14.26 -5.57
CA GLN A 67 -0.62 -15.58 -5.38
C GLN A 67 0.02 -16.64 -6.31
N GLN A 68 0.28 -16.31 -7.58
CA GLN A 68 0.94 -17.21 -8.53
C GLN A 68 2.39 -17.52 -8.12
N ALA A 69 3.16 -16.52 -7.69
CA ALA A 69 4.52 -16.73 -7.18
C ALA A 69 4.52 -17.62 -5.91
N TRP A 70 3.56 -17.43 -5.01
CA TRP A 70 3.39 -18.29 -3.83
C TRP A 70 3.05 -19.73 -4.20
N GLN A 71 2.19 -19.95 -5.20
CA GLN A 71 1.86 -21.29 -5.71
C GLN A 71 3.11 -21.99 -6.29
N GLN A 72 3.89 -21.29 -7.12
CA GLN A 72 5.14 -21.82 -7.67
C GLN A 72 6.14 -22.19 -6.58
N HIS A 73 6.31 -21.37 -5.53
CA HIS A 73 7.15 -21.71 -4.39
C HIS A 73 6.59 -22.87 -3.53
N ALA A 74 5.27 -23.04 -3.46
CA ALA A 74 4.67 -24.20 -2.80
C ALA A 74 4.95 -25.50 -3.58
N GLU A 75 4.80 -25.48 -4.91
CA GLU A 75 5.13 -26.61 -5.80
C GLU A 75 6.62 -26.95 -5.77
N GLN A 76 7.51 -25.95 -5.85
CA GLN A 76 8.96 -26.14 -5.69
C GLN A 76 9.30 -26.84 -4.37
N ARG A 77 8.71 -26.41 -3.24
CA ARG A 77 8.92 -27.08 -1.94
C ARG A 77 8.39 -28.52 -1.93
N GLN A 78 7.27 -28.81 -2.60
CA GLN A 78 6.80 -30.20 -2.74
C GLN A 78 7.72 -31.08 -3.60
N LEU A 79 8.37 -30.51 -4.62
CA LEU A 79 9.35 -31.23 -5.44
C LEU A 79 10.65 -31.46 -4.67
N VAL A 80 11.15 -30.47 -3.93
CA VAL A 80 12.31 -30.63 -3.04
C VAL A 80 12.03 -31.67 -1.95
N ASN A 81 10.87 -31.62 -1.29
CA ASN A 81 10.49 -32.60 -0.26
C ASN A 81 10.38 -34.02 -0.82
N ARG A 82 9.85 -34.20 -2.04
CA ARG A 82 9.85 -35.50 -2.74
C ARG A 82 11.28 -35.94 -3.10
N GLY A 83 12.10 -35.05 -3.64
CA GLY A 83 13.51 -35.32 -3.93
C GLY A 83 14.32 -35.77 -2.71
N ILE A 84 14.02 -35.22 -1.53
CA ILE A 84 14.64 -35.62 -0.24
C ILE A 84 14.15 -37.00 0.25
N ALA A 85 12.93 -37.41 -0.11
CA ALA A 85 12.36 -38.71 0.26
C ALA A 85 12.72 -39.84 -0.73
N GLU A 86 12.77 -39.53 -2.03
CA GLU A 86 13.03 -40.49 -3.12
C GLU A 86 14.53 -40.68 -3.35
N THR A 87 15.30 -39.58 -3.42
CA THR A 87 16.76 -39.66 -3.43
C THR A 87 17.22 -39.94 -2.00
N ARG A 88 18.16 -40.86 -1.80
CA ARG A 88 18.80 -41.05 -0.50
C ARG A 88 19.77 -39.91 -0.17
N VAL A 89 19.26 -38.69 0.01
CA VAL A 89 20.04 -37.54 0.50
C VAL A 89 20.67 -37.86 1.88
N LEU A 90 20.09 -38.82 2.59
CA LEU A 90 20.53 -39.43 3.84
C LEU A 90 21.76 -40.38 3.75
N THR A 91 22.33 -40.70 2.58
CA THR A 91 23.59 -41.49 2.53
C THR A 91 24.86 -40.67 2.79
N GLY A 92 24.78 -39.34 2.77
CA GLY A 92 25.79 -38.48 3.38
C GLY A 92 25.50 -38.34 4.88
N SER A 93 26.52 -38.39 5.74
CA SER A 93 26.32 -38.30 7.19
C SER A 93 25.97 -36.86 7.62
N TRP A 94 24.67 -36.57 7.72
CA TRP A 94 24.19 -35.28 8.20
C TRP A 94 24.48 -35.11 9.69
N ARG A 95 25.29 -34.11 10.02
CA ARG A 95 25.56 -33.69 11.40
C ARG A 95 24.51 -32.67 11.80
N SER A 96 23.65 -33.01 12.76
CA SER A 96 22.68 -32.07 13.33
C SER A 96 23.30 -31.28 14.49
N ARG A 97 23.04 -29.97 14.52
CA ARG A 97 23.28 -29.10 15.67
C ARG A 97 22.01 -28.34 15.99
N SER A 98 21.39 -28.62 17.14
CA SER A 98 20.26 -27.82 17.62
C SER A 98 20.69 -26.38 17.89
N ILE A 99 19.88 -25.43 17.42
CA ILE A 99 20.01 -24.00 17.71
C ILE A 99 18.77 -23.61 18.54
N THR A 100 19.02 -22.92 19.65
CA THR A 100 17.98 -22.32 20.48
C THR A 100 18.43 -20.92 20.88
N VAL A 101 17.55 -19.95 20.64
CA VAL A 101 17.65 -18.53 21.02
C VAL A 101 16.32 -18.21 21.67
N GLU A 102 16.30 -17.88 22.95
CA GLU A 102 15.08 -17.60 23.71
C GLU A 102 15.06 -16.13 24.11
N GLN A 103 14.02 -15.41 23.68
CA GLN A 103 13.74 -14.01 24.04
C GLN A 103 14.94 -13.05 23.94
N ALA A 104 15.78 -13.23 22.92
CA ALA A 104 16.94 -12.36 22.72
C ALA A 104 16.49 -10.98 22.21
N SER A 105 16.77 -9.93 22.99
CA SER A 105 16.66 -8.56 22.49
C SER A 105 17.78 -8.30 21.48
N VAL A 106 17.40 -8.05 20.23
CA VAL A 106 18.30 -7.86 19.08
C VAL A 106 17.87 -6.62 18.28
N THR A 107 18.80 -5.99 17.56
CA THR A 107 18.41 -4.95 16.60
C THR A 107 17.77 -5.55 15.34
N ARG A 108 17.02 -4.75 14.56
CA ARG A 108 16.53 -5.16 13.23
C ARG A 108 17.65 -5.74 12.35
N ASP A 109 18.78 -5.06 12.30
CA ASP A 109 19.93 -5.43 11.46
C ASP A 109 20.55 -6.75 11.93
N GLN A 110 20.62 -6.97 13.25
CA GLN A 110 21.08 -8.22 13.85
C GLN A 110 20.12 -9.38 13.55
N ALA A 111 18.81 -9.16 13.70
CA ALA A 111 17.79 -10.17 13.37
C ALA A 111 17.85 -10.54 11.87
N GLN A 112 17.96 -9.55 10.98
CA GLN A 112 18.08 -9.77 9.54
C GLN A 112 19.38 -10.52 9.19
N ALA A 113 20.53 -10.10 9.73
CA ALA A 113 21.81 -10.77 9.50
C ALA A 113 21.80 -12.21 10.01
N TYR A 114 21.19 -12.47 11.18
CA TYR A 114 21.07 -13.79 11.76
C TYR A 114 20.20 -14.71 10.88
N LEU A 115 19.02 -14.24 10.45
CA LEU A 115 18.13 -15.00 9.56
C LEU A 115 18.75 -15.23 8.16
N ALA A 116 19.47 -14.25 7.62
CA ALA A 116 20.19 -14.41 6.35
C ALA A 116 21.30 -15.45 6.44
N SER A 117 22.02 -15.51 7.58
CA SER A 117 23.10 -16.50 7.81
C SER A 117 22.60 -17.95 7.84
N LEU A 118 21.32 -18.16 8.21
CA LEU A 118 20.69 -19.48 8.25
C LEU A 118 20.20 -19.98 6.87
N GLN A 119 20.28 -19.15 5.83
CA GLN A 119 19.80 -19.46 4.47
C GLN A 119 20.90 -19.71 3.43
N HIS A 120 22.15 -19.30 3.67
CA HIS A 120 23.13 -19.03 2.60
C HIS A 120 24.39 -19.92 2.62
N ALA A 121 24.25 -21.25 2.68
CA ALA A 121 25.38 -22.15 2.46
C ALA A 121 24.95 -23.51 1.84
N ASP A 122 25.59 -23.90 0.74
CA ASP A 122 25.37 -25.19 0.10
C ASP A 122 25.76 -26.35 1.01
N GLY A 123 24.88 -27.36 1.11
CA GLY A 123 25.05 -28.46 2.06
C GLY A 123 24.63 -28.14 3.50
N TYR A 124 24.07 -26.96 3.76
CA TYR A 124 23.48 -26.62 5.06
C TYR A 124 21.97 -26.47 4.93
N LEU A 125 21.23 -26.91 5.96
CA LEU A 125 19.77 -26.81 6.00
C LEU A 125 19.30 -26.53 7.43
N PHE A 126 18.70 -25.36 7.65
CA PHE A 126 18.05 -25.06 8.91
C PHE A 126 16.58 -25.53 8.93
N VAL A 127 16.22 -26.30 9.95
CA VAL A 127 14.86 -26.81 10.18
C VAL A 127 14.29 -26.12 11.42
N PRO A 128 13.50 -25.03 11.27
CA PRO A 128 12.89 -24.34 12.42
C PRO A 128 11.80 -25.19 13.08
N ARG A 129 11.84 -25.27 14.42
CA ARG A 129 10.78 -25.80 15.28
C ARG A 129 9.88 -24.70 15.86
N ARG A 130 10.45 -23.54 16.18
CA ARG A 130 9.74 -22.34 16.67
C ARG A 130 10.43 -21.10 16.12
N PHE A 131 9.64 -20.14 15.65
CA PHE A 131 10.11 -18.80 15.29
C PHE A 131 9.06 -17.79 15.72
N GLU A 132 9.46 -16.85 16.56
CA GLU A 132 8.70 -15.68 16.96
C GLU A 132 9.63 -14.47 16.89
N LEU A 133 9.13 -13.38 16.31
CA LEU A 133 9.75 -12.07 16.33
C LEU A 133 8.68 -11.10 16.84
N LYS A 134 9.02 -10.26 17.83
CA LYS A 134 8.08 -9.29 18.42
C LYS A 134 8.74 -7.93 18.56
N VAL A 135 7.95 -6.86 18.46
CA VAL A 135 8.36 -5.54 18.93
C VAL A 135 8.38 -5.52 20.46
N LEU A 136 9.26 -4.71 21.06
CA LEU A 136 9.36 -4.57 22.52
C LEU A 136 8.50 -3.44 23.12
N GLN A 137 7.80 -2.68 22.27
CA GLN A 137 7.11 -1.46 22.68
C GLN A 137 5.71 -1.38 22.06
N ASP A 138 4.70 -1.11 22.89
CA ASP A 138 3.31 -1.01 22.45
C ASP A 138 3.12 0.16 21.48
N GLY A 139 2.56 -0.13 20.30
CA GLY A 139 2.34 0.84 19.23
C GLY A 139 3.30 0.69 18.03
N ASP A 140 4.38 -0.08 18.18
CA ASP A 140 5.22 -0.47 17.05
C ASP A 140 4.66 -1.67 16.28
N ASP A 141 5.03 -1.77 15.01
CA ASP A 141 4.70 -2.89 14.11
C ASP A 141 5.98 -3.36 13.40
N LEU A 142 6.03 -4.65 13.07
CA LEU A 142 7.09 -5.27 12.28
C LEU A 142 7.01 -4.88 10.79
N MET A 143 5.80 -4.56 10.30
CA MET A 143 5.52 -4.34 8.86
C MET A 143 5.43 -2.86 8.48
N SER A 144 4.91 -2.01 9.35
CA SER A 144 4.79 -0.56 9.16
C SER A 144 5.60 0.19 10.21
N TRP A 145 6.31 1.23 9.78
CA TRP A 145 7.37 1.83 10.59
C TRP A 145 7.21 3.34 10.69
N THR A 146 7.39 3.89 11.90
CA THR A 146 7.14 5.31 12.17
C THR A 146 8.37 6.02 12.75
N PRO A 147 8.51 7.35 12.57
CA PRO A 147 9.53 8.13 13.24
C PRO A 147 9.30 8.16 14.76
N GLY A 148 9.98 7.27 15.49
CA GLY A 148 9.85 7.09 16.93
C GLY A 148 9.96 5.63 17.38
N SER A 149 9.68 4.68 16.47
CA SER A 149 9.70 3.24 16.74
C SER A 149 11.07 2.70 17.17
N THR A 150 11.10 1.78 18.14
CA THR A 150 12.33 1.29 18.77
C THR A 150 13.04 0.24 17.93
N ASN A 151 14.34 0.40 17.68
CA ASN A 151 15.12 -0.51 16.82
C ASN A 151 15.36 -1.90 17.45
N GLN A 152 14.77 -2.22 18.61
CA GLN A 152 14.94 -3.49 19.32
C GLN A 152 13.72 -4.41 19.17
N LEU A 153 13.98 -5.68 18.93
CA LEU A 153 12.99 -6.75 18.76
C LEU A 153 13.31 -7.91 19.71
N GLU A 154 12.28 -8.59 20.22
CA GLU A 154 12.44 -9.90 20.87
C GLU A 154 12.47 -10.98 19.78
N LEU A 155 13.59 -11.70 19.66
CA LEU A 155 13.73 -12.89 18.83
C LEU A 155 13.68 -14.16 19.70
N THR A 156 12.74 -15.06 19.38
CA THR A 156 12.78 -16.46 19.83
C THR A 156 12.87 -17.36 18.61
N LEU A 157 13.93 -18.16 18.52
CA LEU A 157 14.14 -19.13 17.45
C LEU A 157 14.64 -20.45 18.04
N SER A 158 13.98 -21.56 17.72
CA SER A 158 14.54 -22.89 17.94
C SER A 158 14.41 -23.76 16.70
N GLY A 159 15.35 -24.67 16.50
CA GLY A 159 15.40 -25.56 15.34
C GLY A 159 16.63 -26.46 15.36
N ASP A 160 16.83 -27.20 14.28
CA ASP A 160 18.03 -28.02 14.05
C ASP A 160 18.74 -27.55 12.78
N TYR A 161 20.04 -27.27 12.90
CA TYR A 161 20.91 -26.90 11.80
C TYR A 161 21.64 -28.14 11.29
N LEU A 162 21.24 -28.62 10.13
CA LEU A 162 21.75 -29.83 9.50
C LEU A 162 22.92 -29.46 8.59
N ILE A 163 24.08 -30.07 8.85
CA ILE A 163 25.31 -29.90 8.07
C ILE A 163 25.57 -31.20 7.31
N ARG A 164 25.63 -31.15 5.99
CA ARG A 164 26.00 -32.31 5.17
C ARG A 164 27.47 -32.64 5.44
N GLY A 165 27.74 -33.85 5.92
CA GLY A 165 29.12 -34.36 5.95
C GLY A 165 29.68 -34.45 4.53
N GLU A 166 30.95 -34.08 4.38
CA GLU A 166 31.74 -34.36 3.18
C GLU A 166 31.79 -35.89 2.94
N PRO A 167 31.84 -36.34 1.68
CA PRO A 167 31.81 -37.76 1.31
C PRO A 167 33.11 -38.52 1.62
#